data_AF-A0A6P0XM12-F1
#
_entry.id   AF-A0A6P0XM12-F1
#
_cell.length_a   1.000
_cell.length_b   1.000
_cell.length_c   1.000
_cell.angle_alpha   90.00
_cell.angle_beta   90.00
_cell.angle_gamma   90.00
#
_symmetry.space_group_name_H-M   'P 1'
#
loop_
_entity.id
_entity.type
_entity.pdbx_description
1 polymer ?
#
loop_
_entity_poly.entity_id
_entity_poly.type
_entity_poly.pdbx_seq_one_letter_code
_entity_poly.pdbx_strand_id
1 'polypeptide(L)'
;MSKNKKNTTESAETKAEKNFSDSQYYFNREFSWLEFNRRVLSEGLDPRTPLLERLKFLGIFSSNLDEYFMVRVAILKKQIEAEVNKLTPDGRTPQKQLDGINQRLLPMVSLQHQFFEKTLRPELVKNGIHILNYIDLNQKQKTYLQNYFEEHIFPVLTPLAIDASHPFPYLSNLSFNLAVMLKNPETQEDLLARIKVPKILPRFLPLPEKLQVQEKNETVNWMGVALEQVIAHNLGALFPGMDIQEYHLFRITRDADLSVQEDEGDDLLLVIEKELRKRRIGGTVVRMEINPTMPSTLKKILMEKLELSEKDVYTVDGLLDLKDLMSFMGLPLPELKDPNWASTIPQRLRNHGDLIATSDQNKNNGIDFFSVIRQKDVLVHHPYHSFASTVQSFITQAAHDPNVLAIKMTLYRTSGDSPIINALIAGAENGKQVAALVELKARFDEENNIQWARKLEQSGVHVVYGLAGLKTHTKIVMVVRQEEGHIRRYVHIGTGNYNPKTAKFYTDLGLFSSRPELGA
;
A
#
# COMPACT_ATOMS: atom_id res chain seq x y z
N MET A 1 19.88 -57.40 64.86
CA MET A 1 20.16 -57.72 63.44
C MET A 1 19.08 -57.08 62.58
N SER A 2 19.51 -56.36 61.55
CA SER A 2 18.79 -55.31 60.84
C SER A 2 17.65 -55.82 59.95
N LYS A 3 16.49 -55.14 59.99
CA LYS A 3 15.41 -55.27 59.00
C LYS A 3 15.74 -54.38 57.80
N ASN A 4 15.97 -54.99 56.63
CA ASN A 4 16.09 -54.30 55.35
C ASN A 4 14.79 -53.53 55.02
N LYS A 5 14.83 -52.20 55.15
CA LYS A 5 13.89 -51.30 54.48
C LYS A 5 14.40 -51.07 53.05
N LYS A 6 13.64 -51.54 52.06
CA LYS A 6 13.79 -51.13 50.66
C LYS A 6 13.56 -49.62 50.58
N ASN A 7 14.61 -48.85 50.29
CA ASN A 7 14.48 -47.48 49.81
C ASN A 7 14.10 -47.53 48.33
N THR A 8 12.83 -47.31 48.03
CA THR A 8 12.38 -46.84 46.72
C THR A 8 12.71 -45.36 46.63
N THR A 9 13.82 -45.03 45.98
CA THR A 9 14.11 -43.67 45.53
C THR A 9 13.23 -43.36 44.32
N GLU A 10 12.05 -42.79 44.57
CA GLU A 10 11.35 -42.01 43.54
C GLU A 10 12.18 -40.77 43.28
N SER A 11 12.85 -40.74 42.12
CA SER A 11 13.46 -39.53 41.59
C SER A 11 12.35 -38.53 41.28
N ALA A 12 12.15 -37.56 42.17
CA ALA A 12 11.38 -36.38 41.87
C ALA A 12 12.07 -35.64 40.71
N GLU A 13 11.56 -35.80 39.50
CA GLU A 13 11.88 -34.92 38.38
C GLU A 13 11.41 -33.51 38.73
N THR A 14 12.34 -32.69 39.22
CA THR A 14 12.17 -31.25 39.35
C THR A 14 11.89 -30.70 37.96
N LYS A 15 10.63 -30.36 37.66
CA LYS A 15 10.26 -29.60 36.46
C LYS A 15 11.07 -28.31 36.46
N ALA A 16 12.11 -28.24 35.64
CA ALA A 16 12.89 -27.03 35.45
C ALA A 16 11.95 -25.88 35.08
N GLU A 17 12.03 -24.77 35.82
CA GLU A 17 11.25 -23.56 35.50
C GLU A 17 11.63 -23.10 34.10
N LYS A 18 10.63 -23.02 33.21
CA LYS A 18 10.85 -22.57 31.83
C LYS A 18 11.26 -21.10 31.85
N ASN A 19 12.50 -20.82 31.47
CA ASN A 19 12.98 -19.45 31.26
C ASN A 19 12.38 -18.87 29.97
N PHE A 20 11.29 -18.10 30.10
CA PHE A 20 10.63 -17.46 28.96
C PHE A 20 11.48 -16.36 28.26
N SER A 21 12.65 -16.01 28.79
CA SER A 21 13.58 -15.07 28.15
C SER A 21 14.56 -15.75 27.18
N ASP A 22 14.49 -17.08 27.04
CA ASP A 22 15.38 -17.80 26.14
C ASP A 22 15.04 -17.52 24.67
N SER A 23 16.04 -17.06 23.92
CA SER A 23 15.96 -16.72 22.50
C SER A 23 15.44 -17.84 21.59
N GLN A 24 15.62 -19.11 21.98
CA GLN A 24 15.14 -20.24 21.18
C GLN A 24 13.62 -20.30 21.05
N TYR A 25 12.88 -19.64 21.94
CA TYR A 25 11.41 -19.62 21.94
C TYR A 25 10.82 -18.56 21.00
N TYR A 26 11.64 -17.68 20.41
CA TYR A 26 11.15 -16.55 19.63
C TYR A 26 11.60 -16.62 18.18
N PHE A 27 10.66 -16.31 17.28
CA PHE A 27 11.01 -16.00 15.90
C PHE A 27 11.41 -14.53 15.78
N ASN A 28 12.40 -14.28 14.92
CA ASN A 28 12.71 -12.92 14.52
C ASN A 28 11.51 -12.30 13.77
N ARG A 29 11.11 -11.10 14.19
CA ARG A 29 9.97 -10.38 13.60
C ARG A 29 10.14 -10.10 12.11
N GLU A 30 11.34 -9.74 11.70
CA GLU A 30 11.64 -9.36 10.32
C GLU A 30 11.62 -10.60 9.41
N PHE A 31 12.16 -11.73 9.88
CA PHE A 31 12.06 -12.99 9.14
C PHE A 31 10.63 -13.53 9.10
N SER A 32 9.86 -13.40 10.19
CA SER A 32 8.44 -13.75 10.20
C SER A 32 7.63 -12.93 9.20
N TRP A 33 7.94 -11.63 9.05
CA TRP A 33 7.33 -10.78 8.03
C TRP A 33 7.68 -11.25 6.60
N LEU A 34 8.94 -11.64 6.37
CA LEU A 34 9.35 -12.20 5.08
C LEU A 34 8.60 -13.49 4.75
N GLU A 35 8.36 -14.37 5.72
CA GLU A 35 7.54 -15.58 5.54
C GLU A 35 6.07 -15.25 5.26
N PHE A 36 5.53 -14.19 5.86
CA PHE A 36 4.21 -13.67 5.49
C PHE A 36 4.18 -13.26 4.01
N ASN A 37 5.16 -12.48 3.54
CA ASN A 37 5.18 -12.05 2.15
C ASN A 37 5.49 -13.22 1.20
N ARG A 38 6.22 -14.25 1.64
CA ARG A 38 6.38 -15.50 0.89
C ARG A 38 5.05 -16.21 0.65
N ARG A 39 4.11 -16.14 1.60
CA ARG A 39 2.74 -16.66 1.39
C ARG A 39 1.99 -15.84 0.34
N VAL A 40 2.13 -14.51 0.34
CA VAL A 40 1.58 -13.65 -0.72
C VAL A 40 2.15 -14.01 -2.09
N LEU A 41 3.47 -14.24 -2.18
CA LEU A 41 4.09 -14.72 -3.41
C LEU A 41 3.50 -16.07 -3.84
N SER A 42 3.28 -16.98 -2.88
CA SER A 42 2.74 -18.33 -3.16
C SER A 42 1.38 -18.28 -3.85
N GLU A 43 0.50 -17.33 -3.49
CA GLU A 43 -0.79 -17.13 -4.18
C GLU A 43 -0.63 -16.74 -5.66
N GLY A 44 0.44 -16.02 -6.01
CA GLY A 44 0.79 -15.70 -7.40
C GLY A 44 1.45 -16.84 -8.17
N LEU A 45 2.10 -17.76 -7.45
CA LEU A 45 2.70 -18.96 -8.02
C LEU A 45 1.71 -20.11 -8.20
N ASP A 46 0.57 -20.06 -7.52
CA ASP A 46 -0.41 -21.14 -7.49
C ASP A 46 -1.26 -21.18 -8.78
N PRO A 47 -1.26 -22.30 -9.54
CA PRO A 47 -2.07 -22.43 -10.75
C PRO A 47 -3.58 -22.50 -10.48
N ARG A 48 -4.03 -22.66 -9.23
CA ARG A 48 -5.45 -22.62 -8.84
C ARG A 48 -6.00 -21.19 -8.82
N THR A 49 -5.12 -20.20 -8.70
CA THR A 49 -5.46 -18.78 -8.71
C THR A 49 -5.67 -18.32 -10.16
N PRO A 50 -6.73 -17.57 -10.49
CA PRO A 50 -6.94 -17.05 -11.84
C PRO A 50 -5.76 -16.21 -12.35
N LEU A 51 -5.55 -16.18 -13.67
CA LEU A 51 -4.33 -15.62 -14.26
C LEU A 51 -4.06 -14.15 -13.88
N LEU A 52 -5.08 -13.28 -13.96
CA LEU A 52 -4.91 -11.87 -13.59
C LEU A 52 -4.78 -11.70 -12.07
N GLU A 53 -5.37 -12.60 -11.28
CA GLU A 53 -5.18 -12.62 -9.83
C GLU A 53 -3.75 -13.02 -9.44
N ARG A 54 -3.12 -13.91 -10.22
CA ARG A 54 -1.69 -14.23 -10.04
C ARG A 54 -0.81 -13.01 -10.28
N LEU A 55 -1.09 -12.23 -11.33
CA LEU A 55 -0.43 -10.93 -11.56
C LEU A 55 -0.67 -9.96 -10.40
N LYS A 56 -1.91 -9.90 -9.89
CA LYS A 56 -2.26 -9.09 -8.72
C LYS A 56 -1.41 -9.47 -7.51
N PHE A 57 -1.26 -10.76 -7.21
CA PHE A 57 -0.45 -11.22 -6.08
C PHE A 57 1.05 -10.96 -6.25
N LEU A 58 1.60 -11.10 -7.47
CA LEU A 58 2.98 -10.66 -7.73
C LEU A 58 3.12 -9.16 -7.46
N GLY A 59 2.16 -8.35 -7.89
CA GLY A 59 2.18 -6.92 -7.65
C GLY A 59 2.04 -6.55 -6.17
N ILE A 60 1.19 -7.27 -5.41
CA ILE A 60 1.04 -7.10 -3.95
C ILE A 60 2.36 -7.47 -3.26
N PHE A 61 3.01 -8.57 -3.64
CA PHE A 61 4.31 -8.96 -3.09
C PHE A 61 5.35 -7.84 -3.25
N SER A 62 5.47 -7.27 -4.46
CA SER A 62 6.40 -6.15 -4.73
C SER A 62 6.02 -4.89 -3.95
N SER A 63 4.73 -4.55 -3.87
CA SER A 63 4.24 -3.40 -3.09
C SER A 63 4.51 -3.56 -1.59
N ASN A 64 4.33 -4.76 -1.04
CA ASN A 64 4.63 -5.07 0.35
C ASN A 64 6.13 -4.93 0.62
N LEU A 65 6.98 -5.40 -0.31
CA LEU A 65 8.43 -5.23 -0.19
C LEU A 65 8.81 -3.76 -0.20
N ASP A 66 8.21 -2.92 -1.05
CA ASP A 66 8.48 -1.49 -1.02
C ASP A 66 8.25 -0.91 0.39
N GLU A 67 7.08 -1.16 0.99
CA GLU A 67 6.79 -0.70 2.36
C GLU A 67 7.77 -1.25 3.38
N TYR A 68 8.12 -2.54 3.26
CA TYR A 68 9.08 -3.18 4.14
C TYR A 68 10.46 -2.52 4.09
N PHE A 69 10.95 -2.17 2.91
CA PHE A 69 12.22 -1.45 2.78
C PHE A 69 12.13 -0.03 3.30
N MET A 70 11.08 0.70 2.89
CA MET A 70 10.87 2.10 3.29
C MET A 70 10.77 2.28 4.80
N VAL A 71 10.29 1.27 5.54
CA VAL A 71 10.05 1.36 6.98
C VAL A 71 11.02 0.49 7.77
N ARG A 72 10.98 -0.82 7.59
CA ARG A 72 11.66 -1.77 8.49
C ARG A 72 13.15 -1.87 8.22
N VAL A 73 13.53 -2.01 6.94
CA VAL A 73 14.95 -2.03 6.56
C VAL A 73 15.59 -0.68 6.83
N ALA A 74 14.89 0.43 6.54
CA ALA A 74 15.35 1.77 6.87
C ALA A 74 15.68 1.93 8.37
N ILE A 75 14.79 1.49 9.27
CA ILE A 75 15.02 1.53 10.72
C ILE A 75 16.24 0.67 11.12
N LEU A 76 16.39 -0.52 10.55
CA LEU A 76 17.55 -1.37 10.84
C LEU A 76 18.86 -0.71 10.40
N LYS A 77 18.88 -0.06 9.23
CA LYS A 77 20.06 0.67 8.74
C LYS A 77 20.43 1.83 9.66
N LYS A 78 19.45 2.65 10.06
CA LYS A 78 19.66 3.73 11.03
C LYS A 78 20.21 3.22 12.36
N GLN A 79 19.75 2.06 12.84
CA GLN A 79 20.28 1.44 14.06
C GLN A 79 21.74 1.02 13.90
N ILE A 80 22.13 0.52 12.73
CA ILE A 80 23.52 0.15 12.43
C ILE A 80 24.40 1.40 12.35
N GLU A 81 23.94 2.46 11.68
CA GLU A 81 24.64 3.74 11.59
C GLU A 81 24.83 4.40 12.97
N ALA A 82 23.85 4.26 13.86
CA ALA A 82 23.92 4.73 15.24
C ALA A 82 24.64 3.74 16.20
N GLU A 83 25.30 2.71 15.68
CA GLU A 83 26.05 1.69 16.42
C GLU A 83 25.24 0.98 17.53
N VAL A 84 23.93 0.87 17.33
CA VAL A 84 23.01 0.21 18.29
C VAL A 84 23.18 -1.30 18.24
N ASN A 85 23.74 -1.88 19.30
CA ASN A 85 23.98 -3.32 19.42
C ASN A 85 22.94 -4.06 20.28
N LYS A 86 21.77 -3.44 20.53
CA LYS A 86 20.70 -4.06 21.30
C LYS A 86 20.20 -5.34 20.62
N LEU A 87 20.20 -6.44 21.37
CA LEU A 87 19.71 -7.72 20.88
C LEU A 87 18.18 -7.74 20.85
N THR A 88 17.65 -8.36 19.80
CA THR A 88 16.24 -8.76 19.70
C THR A 88 15.93 -9.95 20.61
N PRO A 89 14.65 -10.24 20.91
CA PRO A 89 14.26 -11.40 21.71
C PRO A 89 14.84 -12.73 21.19
N ASP A 90 15.05 -12.87 19.88
CA ASP A 90 15.66 -14.03 19.24
C ASP A 90 17.21 -13.98 19.20
N GLY A 91 17.84 -13.05 19.93
CA GLY A 91 19.29 -12.98 20.12
C GLY A 91 20.09 -12.37 18.96
N ARG A 92 19.45 -11.63 18.04
CA ARG A 92 20.11 -11.04 16.86
C ARG A 92 20.34 -9.53 17.02
N THR A 93 21.50 -9.07 16.55
CA THR A 93 21.80 -7.64 16.35
C THR A 93 21.12 -7.12 15.08
N PRO A 94 20.97 -5.79 14.90
CA PRO A 94 20.47 -5.20 13.65
C PRO A 94 21.23 -5.68 12.40
N GLN A 95 22.55 -5.77 12.45
CA GLN A 95 23.37 -6.29 11.35
C GLN A 95 23.02 -7.74 10.99
N LYS A 96 22.91 -8.63 11.99
CA LYS A 96 22.52 -10.03 11.78
C LYS A 96 21.10 -10.16 11.19
N GLN A 97 20.20 -9.25 11.53
CA GLN A 97 18.86 -9.19 10.93
C GLN A 97 18.95 -8.77 9.46
N LEU A 98 19.67 -7.70 9.14
CA LEU A 98 19.84 -7.23 7.76
C LEU A 98 20.48 -8.29 6.85
N ASP A 99 21.51 -8.97 7.32
CA ASP A 99 22.15 -10.07 6.59
C ASP A 99 21.18 -11.24 6.37
N GLY A 100 20.42 -11.62 7.41
CA GLY A 100 19.42 -12.68 7.31
C GLY A 100 18.21 -12.32 6.44
N ILE A 101 17.87 -11.03 6.31
CA ILE A 101 16.85 -10.51 5.39
C ILE A 101 17.33 -10.73 3.95
N ASN A 102 18.52 -10.25 3.61
CA ASN A 102 19.07 -10.37 2.26
C ASN A 102 19.17 -11.84 1.81
N GLN A 103 19.67 -12.72 2.69
CA GLN A 103 19.78 -14.15 2.39
C GLN A 103 18.43 -14.82 2.06
N ARG A 104 17.35 -14.42 2.76
CA ARG A 104 16.01 -14.98 2.54
C ARG A 104 15.31 -14.33 1.35
N LEU A 105 15.51 -13.04 1.15
CA LEU A 105 14.78 -12.26 0.17
C LEU A 105 15.27 -12.47 -1.27
N LEU A 106 16.58 -12.55 -1.49
CA LEU A 106 17.14 -12.70 -2.84
C LEU A 106 16.57 -13.90 -3.61
N PRO A 107 16.44 -15.11 -3.02
CA PRO A 107 15.78 -16.23 -3.69
C PRO A 107 14.31 -15.96 -4.03
N MET A 108 13.56 -15.27 -3.16
CA MET A 108 12.15 -14.97 -3.39
C MET A 108 11.94 -13.97 -4.52
N VAL A 109 12.74 -12.90 -4.58
CA VAL A 109 12.73 -11.93 -5.68
C VAL A 109 13.12 -12.63 -6.98
N SER A 110 14.19 -13.43 -6.98
CA SER A 110 14.61 -14.19 -8.16
C SER A 110 13.51 -15.12 -8.67
N LEU A 111 12.84 -15.84 -7.77
CA LEU A 111 11.72 -16.72 -8.09
C LEU A 111 10.55 -15.94 -8.70
N GLN A 112 10.18 -14.79 -8.13
CA GLN A 112 9.10 -13.95 -8.64
C GLN A 112 9.31 -13.57 -10.11
N HIS A 113 10.49 -13.03 -10.42
CA HIS A 113 10.81 -12.58 -11.77
C HIS A 113 10.96 -13.74 -12.76
N GLN A 114 11.65 -14.81 -12.37
CA GLN A 114 11.77 -16.00 -13.22
C GLN A 114 10.40 -16.62 -13.53
N PHE A 115 9.51 -16.68 -12.54
CA PHE A 115 8.16 -17.21 -12.74
C PHE A 115 7.31 -16.31 -13.63
N PHE A 116 7.41 -14.99 -13.46
CA PHE A 116 6.75 -14.06 -14.35
C PHE A 116 7.20 -14.25 -15.80
N GLU A 117 8.52 -14.25 -16.04
CA GLU A 117 9.07 -14.34 -17.41
C GLU A 117 8.86 -15.71 -18.05
N LYS A 118 9.06 -16.82 -17.31
CA LYS A 118 9.03 -18.18 -17.87
C LYS A 118 7.66 -18.85 -17.85
N THR A 119 6.74 -18.39 -17.01
CA THR A 119 5.42 -19.02 -16.83
C THR A 119 4.29 -18.04 -17.14
N LEU A 120 4.19 -16.93 -16.41
CA LEU A 120 3.04 -16.03 -16.55
C LEU A 120 3.02 -15.28 -17.88
N ARG A 121 4.16 -14.78 -18.36
CA ARG A 121 4.21 -14.06 -19.63
C ARG A 121 3.76 -14.95 -20.81
N PRO A 122 4.21 -16.21 -20.95
CA PRO A 122 3.63 -17.13 -21.94
C PRO A 122 2.13 -17.43 -21.74
N GLU A 123 1.66 -17.56 -20.50
CA GLU A 123 0.22 -17.76 -20.23
C GLU A 123 -0.62 -16.53 -20.59
N LEU A 124 -0.10 -15.33 -20.38
CA LEU A 124 -0.73 -14.08 -20.81
C LEU A 124 -0.88 -14.03 -22.33
N VAL A 125 0.18 -14.41 -23.06
CA VAL A 125 0.15 -14.49 -24.53
C VAL A 125 -0.95 -15.45 -25.01
N LYS A 126 -1.07 -16.63 -24.39
CA LYS A 126 -2.16 -17.60 -24.72
C LYS A 126 -3.57 -17.05 -24.48
N ASN A 127 -3.70 -16.05 -23.61
CA ASN A 127 -4.97 -15.37 -23.31
C ASN A 127 -5.05 -13.99 -24.00
N GLY A 128 -4.26 -13.75 -25.05
CA GLY A 128 -4.34 -12.53 -25.85
C GLY A 128 -3.78 -11.29 -25.18
N ILE A 129 -2.96 -11.43 -24.13
CA ILE A 129 -2.33 -10.31 -23.40
C ILE A 129 -0.83 -10.30 -23.73
N HIS A 130 -0.41 -9.34 -24.55
CA HIS A 130 0.93 -9.27 -25.11
C HIS A 130 1.68 -8.04 -24.56
N ILE A 131 2.55 -8.26 -23.57
CA ILE A 131 3.52 -7.26 -23.12
C ILE A 131 4.76 -7.40 -23.99
N LEU A 132 4.84 -6.57 -25.03
CA LEU A 132 5.92 -6.62 -26.02
C LEU A 132 7.15 -5.86 -25.54
N ASN A 133 8.33 -6.26 -26.04
CA ASN A 133 9.49 -5.38 -25.98
C ASN A 133 9.47 -4.45 -27.19
N TYR A 134 9.88 -3.20 -27.00
CA TYR A 134 9.89 -2.22 -28.07
C TYR A 134 10.73 -2.64 -29.28
N ILE A 135 11.84 -3.35 -29.05
CA ILE A 135 12.72 -3.85 -30.13
C ILE A 135 11.98 -4.81 -31.08
N ASP A 136 11.02 -5.58 -30.55
CA ASP A 136 10.26 -6.61 -31.27
C ASP A 136 9.07 -6.02 -32.07
N LEU A 137 8.82 -4.72 -31.94
CA LEU A 137 7.72 -4.06 -32.64
C LEU A 137 7.97 -3.96 -34.15
N ASN A 138 6.89 -4.09 -34.91
CA ASN A 138 6.92 -3.82 -36.35
C ASN A 138 6.99 -2.30 -36.64
N GLN A 139 7.30 -1.94 -37.89
CA GLN A 139 7.52 -0.55 -38.27
C GLN A 139 6.31 0.35 -38.00
N LYS A 140 5.08 -0.12 -38.23
CA LYS A 140 3.86 0.69 -38.00
C LYS A 140 3.67 0.98 -36.52
N GLN A 141 3.92 -0.01 -35.66
CA GLN A 141 3.87 0.14 -34.20
C GLN A 141 4.95 1.11 -33.70
N LYS A 142 6.19 0.99 -34.21
CA LYS A 142 7.30 1.90 -33.87
C LYS A 142 6.97 3.34 -34.24
N THR A 143 6.49 3.59 -35.47
CA THR A 143 6.07 4.94 -35.90
C THR A 143 4.94 5.50 -35.05
N TYR A 144 3.94 4.69 -34.69
CA TYR A 144 2.87 5.14 -33.80
C TYR A 144 3.41 5.57 -32.42
N LEU A 145 4.27 4.75 -31.81
CA LEU A 145 4.81 5.06 -30.48
C LEU A 145 5.79 6.23 -30.49
N GLN A 146 6.50 6.45 -31.60
CA GLN A 146 7.32 7.65 -31.78
C GLN A 146 6.43 8.92 -31.79
N ASN A 147 5.35 8.93 -32.57
CA ASN A 147 4.42 10.07 -32.58
C ASN A 147 3.77 10.27 -31.20
N TYR A 148 3.35 9.18 -30.56
CA TYR A 148 2.81 9.23 -29.21
C TYR A 148 3.84 9.78 -28.21
N PHE A 149 5.11 9.41 -28.36
CA PHE A 149 6.19 9.96 -27.56
C PHE A 149 6.31 11.47 -27.74
N GLU A 150 6.43 11.95 -28.98
CA GLU A 150 6.59 13.38 -29.28
C GLU A 150 5.42 14.23 -28.76
N GLU A 151 4.18 13.74 -28.93
CA GLU A 151 2.96 14.49 -28.57
C GLU A 151 2.63 14.42 -27.07
N HIS A 152 2.81 13.27 -26.43
CA HIS A 152 2.26 13.00 -25.08
C HIS A 152 3.32 12.75 -24.00
N ILE A 153 4.48 12.22 -24.37
CA ILE A 153 5.52 11.82 -23.40
C ILE A 153 6.61 12.90 -23.29
N PHE A 154 7.17 13.32 -24.41
CA PHE A 154 8.27 14.30 -24.48
C PHE A 154 7.98 15.59 -23.71
N PRO A 155 6.78 16.22 -23.80
CA PRO A 155 6.52 17.49 -23.11
C PRO A 155 6.56 17.42 -21.59
N VAL A 156 6.46 16.22 -21.01
CA VAL A 156 6.49 16.01 -19.55
C VAL A 156 7.82 15.44 -19.05
N LEU A 157 8.81 15.25 -19.94
CA LEU A 157 10.14 14.80 -19.59
C LEU A 157 11.08 15.97 -19.34
N THR A 158 11.99 15.79 -18.39
CA THR A 158 13.08 16.73 -18.12
C THR A 158 14.36 15.93 -17.91
N PRO A 159 15.22 15.85 -18.94
CA PRO A 159 16.54 15.25 -18.81
C PRO A 159 17.42 16.09 -17.88
N LEU A 160 18.21 15.42 -17.03
CA LEU A 160 19.16 16.07 -16.13
C LEU A 160 20.55 15.51 -16.39
N ALA A 161 21.45 16.33 -16.93
CA ALA A 161 22.87 16.00 -17.03
C ALA A 161 23.54 16.07 -15.65
N ILE A 162 24.54 15.20 -15.44
CA ILE A 162 25.30 15.06 -14.22
C ILE A 162 26.76 15.28 -14.57
N ASP A 163 27.33 16.35 -14.04
CA ASP A 163 28.72 16.77 -14.30
C ASP A 163 29.30 17.48 -13.06
N ALA A 164 30.51 18.04 -13.16
CA ALA A 164 31.16 18.74 -12.05
C ALA A 164 30.41 20.00 -11.58
N SER A 165 29.68 20.66 -12.48
CA SER A 165 28.87 21.85 -12.21
C SER A 165 27.42 21.52 -11.83
N HIS A 166 26.94 20.33 -12.21
CA HIS A 166 25.59 19.82 -11.92
C HIS A 166 25.67 18.55 -11.07
N PRO A 167 25.58 18.68 -9.73
CA PRO A 167 25.70 17.53 -8.84
C PRO A 167 24.55 16.54 -9.05
N PHE A 168 24.77 15.30 -8.62
CA PHE A 168 23.81 14.21 -8.77
C PHE A 168 22.42 14.61 -8.25
N PRO A 169 21.35 14.53 -9.08
CA PRO A 169 20.07 15.12 -8.74
C PRO A 169 19.34 14.30 -7.67
N TYR A 170 18.43 14.96 -6.95
CA TYR A 170 17.50 14.27 -6.09
C TYR A 170 16.61 13.30 -6.89
N LEU A 171 16.66 12.02 -6.53
CA LEU A 171 15.80 10.98 -7.10
C LEU A 171 14.57 10.76 -6.22
N SER A 172 13.37 10.89 -6.80
CA SER A 172 12.12 10.66 -6.07
C SER A 172 11.97 9.21 -5.61
N ASN A 173 11.32 8.99 -4.48
CA ASN A 173 11.06 7.65 -3.96
C ASN A 173 10.20 6.79 -4.91
N LEU A 174 10.53 5.49 -5.01
CA LEU A 174 9.90 4.49 -5.87
C LEU A 174 9.84 4.93 -7.34
N SER A 175 10.77 5.78 -7.79
CA SER A 175 10.78 6.27 -9.17
C SER A 175 11.61 5.37 -10.07
N PHE A 176 11.11 5.21 -11.30
CA PHE A 176 11.89 4.68 -12.41
C PHE A 176 12.78 5.76 -12.99
N ASN A 177 14.02 5.39 -13.26
CA ASN A 177 15.04 6.28 -13.78
C ASN A 177 15.82 5.56 -14.88
N LEU A 178 16.10 6.27 -15.96
CA LEU A 178 17.07 5.85 -16.96
C LEU A 178 18.37 6.60 -16.68
N ALA A 179 19.45 5.86 -16.46
CA ALA A 179 20.81 6.39 -16.52
C ALA A 179 21.27 6.27 -17.97
N VAL A 180 21.65 7.39 -18.59
CA VAL A 180 22.04 7.47 -20.00
C VAL A 180 23.48 7.94 -20.08
N MET A 181 24.35 7.11 -20.65
CA MET A 181 25.73 7.49 -20.96
C MET A 181 25.75 8.18 -22.31
N LEU A 182 26.20 9.43 -22.32
CA LEU A 182 26.30 10.29 -23.48
C LEU A 182 27.76 10.58 -23.73
N LYS A 183 28.11 10.78 -25.00
CA LYS A 183 29.40 11.28 -25.41
C LYS A 183 29.22 12.55 -26.21
N ASN A 184 29.95 13.60 -25.85
CA ASN A 184 29.96 14.83 -26.63
C ASN A 184 30.82 14.62 -27.89
N PRO A 185 30.28 14.70 -29.11
CA PRO A 185 31.06 14.49 -30.32
C PRO A 185 32.19 15.50 -30.51
N GLU A 186 32.01 16.74 -30.03
CA GLU A 186 32.98 17.83 -30.17
C GLU A 186 34.10 17.75 -29.13
N THR A 187 33.77 17.57 -27.85
CA THR A 187 34.77 17.54 -26.76
C THR A 187 35.31 16.15 -26.45
N GLN A 188 34.65 15.10 -26.97
CA GLN A 188 34.90 13.68 -26.66
C GLN A 188 34.71 13.31 -25.17
N GLU A 189 34.08 14.18 -24.38
CA GLU A 189 33.81 13.96 -22.96
C GLU A 189 32.62 13.01 -22.77
N ASP A 190 32.76 12.10 -21.81
CA ASP A 190 31.67 11.24 -21.34
C ASP A 190 30.82 11.99 -20.31
N LEU A 191 29.51 11.98 -20.52
CA LEU A 191 28.51 12.62 -19.66
C LEU A 191 27.49 11.59 -19.21
N LEU A 192 27.07 11.67 -17.95
CA LEU A 192 25.97 10.88 -17.44
C LEU A 192 24.72 11.76 -17.39
N ALA A 193 23.63 11.32 -17.98
CA ALA A 193 22.33 11.96 -17.84
C ALA A 193 21.34 11.03 -17.15
N ARG A 194 20.36 11.63 -16.47
CA ARG A 194 19.26 10.94 -15.83
C ARG A 194 17.95 11.42 -16.42
N ILE A 195 17.07 10.47 -16.75
CA ILE A 195 15.68 10.74 -17.10
C ILE A 195 14.77 10.05 -16.09
N LYS A 196 13.87 10.81 -15.49
CA LYS A 196 12.81 10.26 -14.63
C LYS A 196 11.66 9.78 -15.50
N VAL A 197 11.22 8.54 -15.33
CA VAL A 197 9.99 8.06 -15.95
C VAL A 197 8.80 8.65 -15.19
N PRO A 198 7.90 9.38 -15.86
CA PRO A 198 6.82 10.12 -15.20
C PRO A 198 5.70 9.17 -14.75
N LYS A 199 5.31 9.25 -13.47
CA LYS A 199 4.22 8.45 -12.89
C LYS A 199 2.81 8.94 -13.26
N ILE A 200 2.70 10.13 -13.84
CA ILE A 200 1.41 10.68 -14.29
C ILE A 200 0.89 9.94 -15.53
N LEU A 201 1.78 9.29 -16.28
CA LEU A 201 1.41 8.47 -17.43
C LEU A 201 1.28 6.99 -17.02
N PRO A 202 0.37 6.23 -17.64
CA PRO A 202 0.27 4.79 -17.42
C PRO A 202 1.56 4.11 -17.86
N ARG A 203 2.07 3.19 -17.04
CA ARG A 203 3.31 2.48 -17.35
C ARG A 203 3.18 1.54 -18.54
N PHE A 204 2.07 0.81 -18.65
CA PHE A 204 1.82 -0.07 -19.79
C PHE A 204 0.96 0.66 -20.83
N LEU A 205 1.58 1.00 -21.96
CA LEU A 205 0.97 1.76 -23.03
C LEU A 205 0.32 0.79 -24.03
N PRO A 206 -1.02 0.75 -24.15
CA PRO A 206 -1.69 -0.08 -25.13
C PRO A 206 -1.45 0.46 -26.55
N LEU A 207 -1.27 -0.46 -27.50
CA LEU A 207 -1.32 -0.16 -28.92
C LEU A 207 -2.79 -0.04 -29.37
N PRO A 208 -3.12 0.87 -30.31
CA PRO A 208 -4.45 0.94 -30.91
C PRO A 208 -4.86 -0.40 -31.53
N GLU A 209 -6.14 -0.75 -31.47
CA GLU A 209 -6.69 -2.02 -31.99
C GLU A 209 -6.20 -2.35 -33.41
N LYS A 210 -6.12 -1.34 -34.30
CA LYS A 210 -5.65 -1.48 -35.69
C LYS A 210 -4.18 -1.91 -35.82
N LEU A 211 -3.37 -1.73 -34.78
CA LEU A 211 -1.95 -2.04 -34.72
C LEU A 211 -1.65 -3.29 -33.87
N GLN A 212 -2.69 -3.93 -33.31
CA GLN A 212 -2.56 -5.21 -32.63
C GLN A 212 -2.56 -6.32 -33.70
N VAL A 213 -1.38 -6.65 -34.22
CA VAL A 213 -1.21 -7.51 -35.40
C VAL A 213 -1.55 -8.97 -35.09
N GLN A 214 -2.21 -9.62 -36.06
CA GLN A 214 -2.73 -10.99 -35.99
C GLN A 214 -1.73 -12.00 -36.57
N GLU A 215 -1.55 -13.15 -35.92
CA GLU A 215 -1.49 -14.43 -36.62
C GLU A 215 -2.92 -15.01 -36.72
N LYS A 216 -3.21 -15.81 -37.76
CA LYS A 216 -4.59 -16.29 -38.00
C LYS A 216 -5.12 -17.09 -36.79
N ASN A 217 -6.27 -16.67 -36.26
CA ASN A 217 -7.09 -17.30 -35.20
C ASN A 217 -6.75 -17.00 -33.71
N GLU A 218 -5.96 -15.98 -33.38
CA GLU A 218 -5.75 -15.58 -31.97
C GLU A 218 -6.56 -14.33 -31.59
N THR A 219 -7.29 -14.39 -30.48
CA THR A 219 -7.98 -13.24 -29.88
C THR A 219 -6.96 -12.38 -29.13
N VAL A 220 -6.80 -11.12 -29.53
CA VAL A 220 -5.98 -10.14 -28.77
C VAL A 220 -6.89 -9.35 -27.84
N ASN A 221 -6.66 -9.50 -26.54
CA ASN A 221 -7.37 -8.75 -25.49
C ASN A 221 -6.62 -7.49 -25.09
N TRP A 222 -5.28 -7.52 -25.15
CA TRP A 222 -4.43 -6.38 -24.84
C TRP A 222 -3.05 -6.57 -25.48
N MET A 223 -2.50 -5.52 -26.09
CA MET A 223 -1.13 -5.53 -26.61
C MET A 223 -0.51 -4.16 -26.38
N GLY A 224 0.71 -4.12 -25.87
CA GLY A 224 1.35 -2.87 -25.51
C GLY A 224 2.81 -3.02 -25.09
N VAL A 225 3.43 -1.90 -24.73
CA VAL A 225 4.82 -1.82 -24.28
C VAL A 225 4.93 -1.04 -22.97
N ALA A 226 6.04 -1.23 -22.27
CA ALA A 226 6.35 -0.44 -21.08
C ALA A 226 6.84 0.97 -21.47
N LEU A 227 6.37 1.99 -20.74
CA LEU A 227 6.64 3.41 -20.95
C LEU A 227 8.13 3.71 -20.95
N GLU A 228 8.88 3.09 -20.03
CA GLU A 228 10.33 3.23 -19.93
C GLU A 228 11.05 2.81 -21.23
N GLN A 229 10.52 1.82 -21.96
CA GLN A 229 11.11 1.39 -23.24
C GLN A 229 10.81 2.39 -24.36
N VAL A 230 9.61 3.00 -24.37
CA VAL A 230 9.29 4.06 -25.34
C VAL A 230 10.19 5.28 -25.13
N ILE A 231 10.43 5.68 -23.87
CA ILE A 231 11.36 6.76 -23.55
C ILE A 231 12.77 6.39 -23.99
N ALA A 232 13.24 5.18 -23.66
CA ALA A 232 14.59 4.73 -23.97
C ALA A 232 14.88 4.64 -25.48
N HIS A 233 13.89 4.30 -26.30
CA HIS A 233 14.08 4.26 -27.76
C HIS A 233 14.05 5.64 -28.42
N ASN A 234 13.50 6.65 -27.75
CA ASN A 234 13.39 8.01 -28.26
C ASN A 234 14.37 8.97 -27.57
N LEU A 235 15.44 8.46 -26.95
CA LEU A 235 16.46 9.27 -26.26
C LEU A 235 17.12 10.31 -27.17
N GLY A 236 17.24 10.02 -28.48
CA GLY A 236 17.83 10.96 -29.45
C GLY A 236 17.11 12.30 -29.51
N ALA A 237 15.78 12.31 -29.31
CA ALA A 237 15.01 13.55 -29.25
C ALA A 237 15.30 14.37 -27.98
N LEU A 238 15.69 13.72 -26.88
CA LEU A 238 15.98 14.35 -25.59
C LEU A 238 17.40 14.90 -25.50
N PHE A 239 18.34 14.38 -26.30
CA PHE A 239 19.74 14.78 -26.30
C PHE A 239 20.23 15.10 -27.72
N PRO A 240 19.69 16.16 -28.35
CA PRO A 240 20.13 16.55 -29.69
C PRO A 240 21.62 16.92 -29.68
N GLY A 241 22.38 16.40 -30.66
CA GLY A 241 23.81 16.66 -30.80
C GLY A 241 24.73 15.82 -29.90
N MET A 242 24.20 14.89 -29.11
CA MET A 242 24.98 13.98 -28.27
C MET A 242 24.94 12.55 -28.81
N ASP A 243 26.06 11.83 -28.68
CA ASP A 243 26.11 10.41 -29.02
C ASP A 243 25.68 9.57 -27.81
N ILE A 244 24.52 8.91 -27.91
CA ILE A 244 24.02 8.01 -26.87
C ILE A 244 24.77 6.69 -26.94
N GLN A 245 25.60 6.40 -25.93
CA GLN A 245 26.40 5.18 -25.88
C GLN A 245 25.59 4.00 -25.36
N GLU A 246 24.93 4.20 -24.22
CA GLU A 246 24.11 3.19 -23.57
C GLU A 246 23.10 3.83 -22.62
N TYR A 247 22.07 3.06 -22.25
CA TYR A 247 21.12 3.45 -21.22
C TYR A 247 20.78 2.24 -20.34
N HIS A 248 20.52 2.49 -19.07
CA HIS A 248 20.17 1.45 -18.11
C HIS A 248 19.05 1.91 -17.19
N LEU A 249 18.03 1.07 -17.06
CA LEU A 249 16.92 1.30 -16.15
C LEU A 249 17.32 0.95 -14.73
N PHE A 250 16.93 1.80 -13.78
CA PHE A 250 17.04 1.52 -12.36
C PHE A 250 15.88 2.15 -11.60
N ARG A 251 15.62 1.58 -10.42
CA ARG A 251 14.59 2.03 -9.49
C ARG A 251 15.18 2.14 -8.11
N ILE A 252 14.77 3.16 -7.36
CA ILE A 252 15.23 3.34 -5.98
C ILE A 252 14.06 3.34 -5.00
N THR A 253 14.35 2.88 -3.78
CA THR A 253 13.46 2.99 -2.62
C THR A 253 14.17 3.80 -1.54
N ARG A 254 13.48 4.77 -0.97
CA ARG A 254 13.96 5.63 0.11
C ARG A 254 13.24 5.35 1.42
N ASP A 255 13.94 5.63 2.50
CA ASP A 255 13.37 5.79 3.83
C ASP A 255 12.09 6.66 3.81
N ALA A 256 11.03 6.17 4.45
CA ALA A 256 9.76 6.88 4.66
C ALA A 256 9.52 7.28 6.13
N ASP A 257 10.49 7.06 7.00
CA ASP A 257 10.39 7.23 8.44
C ASP A 257 10.32 8.69 8.88
N LEU A 258 9.44 8.90 9.84
CA LEU A 258 9.19 10.14 10.56
C LEU A 258 9.59 9.87 12.01
N SER A 259 10.89 9.96 12.31
CA SER A 259 11.32 10.01 13.70
C SER A 259 11.09 11.43 14.19
N VAL A 260 9.89 11.72 14.70
CA VAL A 260 9.64 12.95 15.46
C VAL A 260 10.49 12.86 16.72
N GLN A 261 11.57 13.64 16.79
CA GLN A 261 12.14 14.00 18.08
C GLN A 261 11.13 14.96 18.71
N GLU A 262 10.36 14.45 19.67
CA GLU A 262 9.34 15.21 20.39
C GLU A 262 10.06 16.13 21.40
N ASP A 263 10.19 17.41 21.06
CA ASP A 263 10.39 18.45 22.08
C ASP A 263 9.01 18.75 22.70
N GLU A 264 8.89 18.55 24.01
CA GLU A 264 7.68 18.79 24.79
C GLU A 264 7.29 20.29 24.71
N GLY A 265 6.33 20.64 23.84
CA GLY A 265 5.77 22.00 23.82
C GLY A 265 5.07 22.46 22.53
N ASP A 266 5.29 21.81 21.38
CA ASP A 266 4.74 22.28 20.10
C ASP A 266 3.37 21.62 19.74
N ASP A 267 2.50 22.39 19.08
CA ASP A 267 1.24 21.90 18.48
C ASP A 267 1.52 20.72 17.54
N LEU A 268 0.97 19.55 17.86
CA LEU A 268 1.18 18.30 17.14
C LEU A 268 0.90 18.44 15.63
N LEU A 269 -0.07 19.26 15.25
CA LEU A 269 -0.39 19.52 13.86
C LEU A 269 0.77 20.23 13.14
N LEU A 270 1.33 21.28 13.77
CA LEU A 270 2.47 22.03 13.22
C LEU A 270 3.74 21.17 13.11
N VAL A 271 3.98 20.28 14.08
CA VAL A 271 5.10 19.33 14.03
C VAL A 271 4.95 18.38 12.84
N ILE A 272 3.78 17.76 12.67
CA ILE A 272 3.54 16.83 11.56
C ILE A 272 3.64 17.56 10.20
N GLU A 273 3.16 18.80 10.08
CA GLU A 273 3.28 19.58 8.84
C GLU A 273 4.73 19.92 8.46
N LYS A 274 5.57 20.29 9.44
CA LYS A 274 7.01 20.52 9.22
C LYS A 274 7.70 19.23 8.74
N GLU A 275 7.33 18.09 9.31
CA GLU A 275 7.90 16.79 8.94
C GLU A 275 7.42 16.30 7.57
N LEU A 276 6.15 16.53 7.20
CA LEU A 276 5.66 16.28 5.84
C LEU A 276 6.47 17.07 4.79
N ARG A 277 6.90 18.29 5.12
CA ARG A 277 7.82 19.06 4.25
C ARG A 277 9.20 18.44 4.17
N LYS A 278 9.78 17.97 5.29
CA LYS A 278 11.07 17.23 5.27
C LYS A 278 10.98 15.93 4.45
N ARG A 279 9.85 15.21 4.50
CA ARG A 279 9.58 14.03 3.67
C ARG A 279 9.64 14.32 2.17
N ARG A 280 9.26 15.53 1.75
CA ARG A 280 9.39 15.99 0.34
C ARG A 280 10.85 16.24 -0.08
N ILE A 281 11.74 16.50 0.88
CA ILE A 281 13.19 16.66 0.68
C ILE A 281 13.89 15.28 0.67
N GLY A 282 13.28 14.26 1.30
CA GLY A 282 13.54 12.83 1.11
C GLY A 282 14.57 12.20 2.06
N GLY A 283 14.24 11.01 2.58
CA GLY A 283 15.16 10.20 3.39
C GLY A 283 16.24 9.49 2.57
N THR A 284 17.16 8.80 3.25
CA THR A 284 18.28 8.07 2.62
C THR A 284 17.78 6.97 1.69
N VAL A 285 18.58 6.61 0.68
CA VAL A 285 18.25 5.52 -0.23
C VAL A 285 18.54 4.21 0.47
N VAL A 286 17.56 3.30 0.48
CA VAL A 286 17.66 2.02 1.21
C VAL A 286 17.77 0.81 0.30
N ARG A 287 17.33 0.93 -0.96
CA ARG A 287 17.39 -0.13 -1.97
C ARG A 287 17.53 0.47 -3.37
N MET A 288 18.31 -0.18 -4.23
CA MET A 288 18.32 0.07 -5.67
C MET A 288 18.07 -1.24 -6.42
N GLU A 289 17.18 -1.21 -7.41
CA GLU A 289 16.89 -2.32 -8.32
C GLU A 289 17.41 -1.97 -9.71
N ILE A 290 18.13 -2.90 -10.34
CA ILE A 290 18.78 -2.71 -11.64
C ILE A 290 18.60 -3.94 -12.52
N ASN A 291 18.68 -3.77 -13.84
CA ASN A 291 18.78 -4.90 -14.76
C ASN A 291 20.20 -5.48 -14.83
N PRO A 292 20.38 -6.78 -15.17
CA PRO A 292 21.69 -7.42 -15.31
C PRO A 292 22.58 -6.78 -16.37
N THR A 293 21.98 -6.09 -17.34
CA THR A 293 22.69 -5.42 -18.44
C THR A 293 23.48 -4.19 -17.99
N MET A 294 23.22 -3.66 -16.78
CA MET A 294 23.92 -2.48 -16.26
C MET A 294 25.41 -2.79 -16.01
N PRO A 295 26.33 -2.05 -16.64
CA PRO A 295 27.76 -2.23 -16.43
C PRO A 295 28.16 -2.03 -14.97
N SER A 296 29.17 -2.78 -14.53
CA SER A 296 29.70 -2.65 -13.17
C SER A 296 30.24 -1.26 -12.86
N THR A 297 30.72 -0.52 -13.86
CA THR A 297 31.18 0.86 -13.73
C THR A 297 30.03 1.79 -13.36
N LEU A 298 28.95 1.79 -14.14
CA LEU A 298 27.75 2.59 -13.87
C LEU A 298 27.08 2.19 -12.55
N LYS A 299 27.00 0.89 -12.26
CA LYS A 299 26.50 0.39 -10.96
C LYS A 299 27.28 1.01 -9.80
N LYS A 300 28.63 0.99 -9.85
CA LYS A 300 29.48 1.58 -8.80
C LYS A 300 29.29 3.09 -8.66
N ILE A 301 29.18 3.81 -9.78
CA ILE A 301 28.89 5.25 -9.77
C ILE A 301 27.57 5.53 -9.05
N LEU A 302 26.50 4.81 -9.41
CA LEU A 302 25.20 4.99 -8.76
C LEU A 302 25.24 4.60 -7.28
N MET A 303 25.93 3.52 -6.92
CA MET A 303 26.10 3.11 -5.52
C MET A 303 26.81 4.17 -4.68
N GLU A 304 27.90 4.74 -5.19
CA GLU A 304 28.64 5.80 -4.49
C GLU A 304 27.77 7.06 -4.33
N LYS A 305 27.12 7.51 -5.41
CA LYS A 305 26.26 8.72 -5.38
C LYS A 305 25.01 8.56 -4.52
N LEU A 306 24.53 7.33 -4.33
CA LEU A 306 23.34 7.03 -3.54
C LEU A 306 23.68 6.49 -2.14
N GLU A 307 24.98 6.40 -1.80
CA GLU A 307 25.48 5.88 -0.52
C GLU A 307 24.99 4.45 -0.21
N LEU A 308 25.01 3.59 -1.24
CA LEU A 308 24.54 2.21 -1.16
C LEU A 308 25.68 1.20 -1.10
N SER A 309 25.48 0.15 -0.30
CA SER A 309 26.36 -1.02 -0.31
C SER A 309 25.92 -2.04 -1.37
N GLU A 310 26.79 -2.99 -1.71
CA GLU A 310 26.45 -4.10 -2.62
C GLU A 310 25.21 -4.88 -2.18
N LYS A 311 24.98 -4.98 -0.86
CA LYS A 311 23.83 -5.70 -0.29
C LYS A 311 22.50 -4.97 -0.50
N ASP A 312 22.55 -3.71 -0.90
CA ASP A 312 21.38 -2.86 -1.14
C ASP A 312 20.95 -2.85 -2.60
N VAL A 313 21.75 -3.47 -3.48
CA VAL A 313 21.51 -3.55 -4.91
C VAL A 313 20.92 -4.90 -5.28
N TYR A 314 19.72 -4.84 -5.86
CA TYR A 314 18.96 -6.00 -6.29
C TYR A 314 19.00 -6.07 -7.81
N THR A 315 19.77 -7.01 -8.34
CA THR A 315 19.82 -7.28 -9.78
C THR A 315 18.63 -8.17 -10.18
N VAL A 316 17.81 -7.67 -11.09
CA VAL A 316 16.52 -8.25 -11.46
C VAL A 316 16.45 -8.42 -12.97
N ASP A 317 16.31 -9.66 -13.41
CA ASP A 317 16.13 -10.00 -14.83
C ASP A 317 14.66 -9.78 -15.26
N GLY A 318 14.45 -9.12 -16.40
CA GLY A 318 13.12 -8.74 -16.91
C GLY A 318 12.60 -7.38 -16.43
N LEU A 319 11.27 -7.22 -16.38
CA LEU A 319 10.62 -5.98 -15.95
C LEU A 319 10.94 -5.68 -14.48
N LEU A 320 11.47 -4.50 -14.19
CA LEU A 320 11.56 -3.98 -12.82
C LEU A 320 10.17 -3.64 -12.28
N ASP A 321 9.99 -3.56 -10.96
CA ASP A 321 8.71 -3.22 -10.30
C ASP A 321 7.48 -3.97 -10.83
N LEU A 322 7.30 -5.23 -10.43
CA LEU A 322 6.12 -6.00 -10.84
C LEU A 322 4.82 -5.52 -10.17
N LYS A 323 4.85 -4.49 -9.32
CA LYS A 323 3.67 -3.85 -8.75
C LYS A 323 2.67 -3.42 -9.82
N ASP A 324 3.17 -2.83 -10.90
CA ASP A 324 2.31 -2.24 -11.93
C ASP A 324 1.53 -3.29 -12.73
N LEU A 325 1.87 -4.58 -12.62
CA LEU A 325 1.09 -5.68 -13.20
C LEU A 325 -0.35 -5.70 -12.67
N MET A 326 -0.61 -5.14 -11.48
CA MET A 326 -1.97 -4.95 -10.96
C MET A 326 -2.86 -4.12 -11.89
N SER A 327 -2.30 -3.28 -12.77
CA SER A 327 -3.08 -2.52 -13.76
C SER A 327 -3.88 -3.42 -14.72
N PHE A 328 -3.40 -4.65 -14.99
CA PHE A 328 -4.10 -5.61 -15.82
C PHE A 328 -5.41 -6.13 -15.19
N MET A 329 -5.62 -5.94 -13.88
CA MET A 329 -6.92 -6.16 -13.25
C MET A 329 -8.03 -5.26 -13.81
N GLY A 330 -7.68 -4.20 -14.54
CA GLY A 330 -8.64 -3.34 -15.25
C GLY A 330 -9.19 -3.95 -16.55
N LEU A 331 -8.57 -5.01 -17.10
CA LEU A 331 -9.02 -5.62 -18.35
C LEU A 331 -10.40 -6.28 -18.20
N PRO A 332 -11.32 -6.20 -19.19
CA PRO A 332 -12.66 -6.76 -19.10
C PRO A 332 -12.70 -8.29 -19.34
N LEU A 333 -11.86 -9.05 -18.62
CA LEU A 333 -11.67 -10.50 -18.75
C LEU A 333 -12.10 -11.21 -17.45
N PRO A 334 -13.41 -11.36 -17.18
CA PRO A 334 -13.91 -11.94 -15.93
C PRO A 334 -13.49 -13.40 -15.72
N GLU A 335 -13.28 -14.16 -16.79
CA GLU A 335 -12.83 -15.55 -16.76
C GLU A 335 -11.39 -15.72 -16.24
N LEU A 336 -10.60 -14.63 -16.24
CA LEU A 336 -9.23 -14.62 -15.72
C LEU A 336 -9.12 -14.02 -14.31
N LYS A 337 -10.26 -13.77 -13.65
CA LYS A 337 -10.36 -13.11 -12.34
C LYS A 337 -11.15 -13.94 -11.34
N ASP A 338 -11.05 -13.58 -10.08
CA ASP A 338 -11.96 -14.09 -9.06
C ASP A 338 -13.40 -13.67 -9.41
N PRO A 339 -14.41 -14.53 -9.16
CA PRO A 339 -15.80 -14.16 -9.32
C PRO A 339 -16.13 -12.90 -8.52
N ASN A 340 -16.81 -11.95 -9.17
CA ASN A 340 -17.26 -10.75 -8.49
C ASN A 340 -18.16 -11.11 -7.30
N TRP A 341 -17.74 -10.71 -6.10
CA TRP A 341 -18.53 -10.88 -4.89
C TRP A 341 -19.32 -9.60 -4.58
N ALA A 342 -20.64 -9.71 -4.52
CA ALA A 342 -21.51 -8.63 -4.05
C ALA A 342 -21.75 -8.78 -2.53
N SER A 343 -21.35 -7.76 -1.76
CA SER A 343 -21.62 -7.72 -0.34
C SER A 343 -23.12 -7.76 -0.06
N THR A 344 -23.53 -8.57 0.91
CA THR A 344 -24.93 -8.74 1.29
C THR A 344 -25.33 -7.74 2.39
N ILE A 345 -26.63 -7.56 2.60
CA ILE A 345 -27.15 -6.82 3.75
C ILE A 345 -27.66 -7.85 4.78
N PRO A 346 -27.27 -7.76 6.07
CA PRO A 346 -27.81 -8.62 7.12
C PRO A 346 -29.34 -8.58 7.12
N GLN A 347 -30.01 -9.72 7.27
CA GLN A 347 -31.48 -9.81 7.14
C GLN A 347 -32.23 -8.83 8.04
N ARG A 348 -31.75 -8.60 9.27
CA ARG A 348 -32.34 -7.62 10.21
C ARG A 348 -32.19 -6.16 9.79
N LEU A 349 -31.25 -5.89 8.90
CA LEU A 349 -30.99 -4.59 8.31
C LEU A 349 -31.48 -4.55 6.85
N ARG A 350 -32.34 -5.47 6.41
CA ARG A 350 -33.02 -5.34 5.13
C ARG A 350 -34.33 -4.60 5.33
N ASN A 351 -34.67 -3.69 4.43
CA ASN A 351 -36.00 -3.14 4.36
C ASN A 351 -36.99 -4.23 3.93
N HIS A 352 -38.10 -4.42 4.64
CA HIS A 352 -39.19 -5.27 4.16
C HIS A 352 -39.85 -4.72 2.87
N GLY A 353 -39.57 -3.46 2.49
CA GLY A 353 -40.07 -2.81 1.27
C GLY A 353 -39.29 -3.12 -0.01
N ASP A 354 -38.10 -3.71 0.05
CA ASP A 354 -37.31 -4.02 -1.17
C ASP A 354 -37.82 -5.26 -1.93
N LEU A 355 -38.83 -5.97 -1.39
CA LEU A 355 -39.49 -7.10 -2.04
C LEU A 355 -40.78 -6.72 -2.78
N ILE A 356 -41.27 -5.48 -2.62
CA ILE A 356 -42.48 -5.00 -3.30
C ILE A 356 -42.18 -3.58 -3.79
N ALA A 357 -41.71 -3.49 -5.03
CA ALA A 357 -41.64 -2.23 -5.76
C ALA A 357 -43.08 -1.75 -6.07
N THR A 358 -43.72 -1.08 -5.11
CA THR A 358 -44.93 -0.30 -5.36
C THR A 358 -44.63 1.19 -5.19
N SER A 359 -45.01 1.91 -6.24
CA SER A 359 -44.91 3.33 -6.55
C SER A 359 -45.51 4.28 -5.50
N ASP A 360 -44.87 4.42 -4.34
CA ASP A 360 -45.16 5.54 -3.43
C ASP A 360 -43.85 6.09 -2.83
N GLN A 361 -43.30 7.12 -3.47
CA GLN A 361 -42.00 7.73 -3.13
C GLN A 361 -42.03 8.71 -1.93
N ASN A 362 -43.12 8.77 -1.15
CA ASN A 362 -43.30 9.78 -0.09
C ASN A 362 -43.44 9.22 1.34
N LYS A 363 -43.06 7.96 1.59
CA LYS A 363 -42.82 7.46 2.96
C LYS A 363 -41.35 7.07 3.12
N ASN A 364 -40.75 7.56 4.19
CA ASN A 364 -39.38 7.35 4.61
C ASN A 364 -39.14 5.85 4.92
N ASN A 365 -39.06 5.01 3.88
CA ASN A 365 -38.84 3.56 3.97
C ASN A 365 -37.34 3.24 4.17
N GLY A 366 -36.68 3.98 5.07
CA GLY A 366 -35.32 3.68 5.52
C GLY A 366 -35.33 2.71 6.70
N ILE A 367 -34.33 1.84 6.80
CA ILE A 367 -34.12 0.96 7.96
C ILE A 367 -33.95 1.83 9.21
N ASP A 368 -34.75 1.62 10.26
CA ASP A 368 -34.49 2.22 11.57
C ASP A 368 -33.43 1.39 12.32
N PHE A 369 -32.15 1.78 12.16
CA PHE A 369 -31.04 1.09 12.80
C PHE A 369 -31.19 1.07 14.32
N PHE A 370 -31.70 2.14 14.93
CA PHE A 370 -31.86 2.24 16.37
C PHE A 370 -32.86 1.21 16.88
N SER A 371 -34.01 1.08 16.21
CA SER A 371 -35.00 0.04 16.54
C SER A 371 -34.43 -1.37 16.43
N VAL A 372 -33.67 -1.66 15.37
CA VAL A 372 -33.05 -2.98 15.18
C VAL A 372 -32.03 -3.29 16.28
N ILE A 373 -31.16 -2.32 16.61
CA ILE A 373 -30.11 -2.47 17.63
C ILE A 373 -30.70 -2.57 19.04
N ARG A 374 -31.85 -1.95 19.32
CA ARG A 374 -32.57 -2.11 20.60
C ARG A 374 -33.07 -3.52 20.81
N GLN A 375 -33.56 -4.16 19.75
CA GLN A 375 -34.09 -5.53 19.86
C GLN A 375 -32.98 -6.52 20.22
N LYS A 376 -31.82 -6.40 19.57
CA LYS A 376 -30.65 -7.24 19.85
C LYS A 376 -29.40 -6.67 19.18
N ASP A 377 -28.24 -6.96 19.77
CA ASP A 377 -26.94 -6.71 19.15
C ASP A 377 -26.87 -7.27 17.72
N VAL A 378 -26.20 -6.53 16.84
CA VAL A 378 -26.00 -6.89 15.42
C VAL A 378 -24.51 -6.97 15.14
N LEU A 379 -24.04 -8.16 14.75
CA LEU A 379 -22.69 -8.36 14.26
C LEU A 379 -22.69 -8.28 12.73
N VAL A 380 -21.84 -7.43 12.19
CA VAL A 380 -21.52 -7.36 10.75
C VAL A 380 -20.13 -7.89 10.50
N HIS A 381 -19.93 -8.42 9.30
CA HIS A 381 -18.68 -9.05 8.87
C HIS A 381 -18.36 -8.56 7.46
N HIS A 382 -17.43 -7.62 7.34
CA HIS A 382 -16.93 -7.11 6.06
C HIS A 382 -15.86 -8.08 5.51
N PRO A 383 -15.72 -8.27 4.19
CA PRO A 383 -16.48 -7.63 3.12
C PRO A 383 -17.80 -8.35 2.76
N TYR A 384 -18.15 -9.44 3.46
CA TYR A 384 -19.34 -10.24 3.16
C TYR A 384 -20.65 -9.47 3.38
N HIS A 385 -20.67 -8.57 4.35
CA HIS A 385 -21.72 -7.59 4.58
C HIS A 385 -21.32 -6.22 4.03
N SER A 386 -22.27 -5.47 3.45
CA SER A 386 -22.03 -4.16 2.84
C SER A 386 -21.69 -3.11 3.89
N PHE A 387 -20.49 -2.52 3.85
CA PHE A 387 -20.12 -1.41 4.73
C PHE A 387 -21.01 -0.17 4.48
N ALA A 388 -21.30 0.11 3.21
CA ALA A 388 -22.15 1.23 2.80
C ALA A 388 -23.57 1.12 3.37
N SER A 389 -24.17 -0.07 3.28
CA SER A 389 -25.55 -0.34 3.74
C SER A 389 -25.64 -0.71 5.22
N THR A 390 -24.52 -0.72 5.95
CA THR A 390 -24.50 -1.01 7.40
C THR A 390 -23.91 0.17 8.17
N VAL A 391 -22.59 0.18 8.39
CA VAL A 391 -21.87 1.15 9.22
C VAL A 391 -22.03 2.57 8.68
N GLN A 392 -21.83 2.78 7.38
CA GLN A 392 -21.98 4.10 6.79
C GLN A 392 -23.43 4.60 6.90
N SER A 393 -24.42 3.77 6.54
CA SER A 393 -25.84 4.12 6.64
C SER A 393 -26.28 4.44 8.07
N PHE A 394 -25.79 3.70 9.07
CA PHE A 394 -26.04 4.00 10.48
C PHE A 394 -25.55 5.40 10.87
N ILE A 395 -24.31 5.76 10.47
CA ILE A 395 -23.73 7.08 10.76
C ILE A 395 -24.50 8.19 10.01
N THR A 396 -24.85 7.95 8.75
CA THR A 396 -25.65 8.88 7.95
C THR A 396 -27.05 9.10 8.55
N GLN A 397 -27.72 8.05 9.01
CA GLN A 397 -29.01 8.16 9.69
C GLN A 397 -28.86 8.95 11.00
N ALA A 398 -27.83 8.66 11.80
CA ALA A 398 -27.56 9.40 13.03
C ALA A 398 -27.33 10.90 12.80
N ALA A 399 -26.69 11.27 11.69
CA ALA A 399 -26.45 12.67 11.33
C ALA A 399 -27.74 13.45 11.00
N HIS A 400 -28.79 12.78 10.52
CA HIS A 400 -30.05 13.41 10.09
C HIS A 400 -31.22 13.19 11.06
N ASP A 401 -31.15 12.22 11.96
CA ASP A 401 -32.21 11.96 12.93
C ASP A 401 -32.37 13.14 13.91
N PRO A 402 -33.56 13.77 14.02
CA PRO A 402 -33.79 14.92 14.90
C PRO A 402 -33.67 14.58 16.40
N ASN A 403 -33.81 13.31 16.77
CA ASN A 403 -33.72 12.86 18.16
C ASN A 403 -32.27 12.56 18.57
N VAL A 404 -31.31 12.57 17.65
CA VAL A 404 -29.89 12.37 17.99
C VAL A 404 -29.31 13.67 18.53
N LEU A 405 -28.75 13.59 19.73
CA LEU A 405 -28.14 14.71 20.46
C LEU A 405 -26.65 14.84 20.16
N ALA A 406 -25.94 13.71 20.04
CA ALA A 406 -24.49 13.71 19.86
C ALA A 406 -23.97 12.50 19.06
N ILE A 407 -22.87 12.71 18.35
CA ILE A 407 -22.11 11.66 17.65
C ILE A 407 -20.65 11.78 18.06
N LYS A 408 -20.07 10.71 18.61
CA LYS A 408 -18.64 10.64 18.97
C LYS A 408 -17.97 9.53 18.17
N MET A 409 -16.82 9.79 17.57
CA MET A 409 -16.18 8.84 16.65
C MET A 409 -14.66 8.89 16.69
N THR A 410 -13.99 7.75 16.47
CA THR A 410 -12.56 7.70 16.20
C THR A 410 -12.28 7.58 14.70
N LEU A 411 -11.32 8.35 14.20
CA LEU A 411 -10.88 8.40 12.80
C LEU A 411 -9.38 8.10 12.72
N TYR A 412 -9.04 6.90 12.27
CA TYR A 412 -7.64 6.46 12.09
C TYR A 412 -7.14 6.69 10.65
N ARG A 413 -7.88 6.16 9.67
CA ARG A 413 -7.62 6.31 8.24
C ARG A 413 -8.93 6.51 7.52
N THR A 414 -8.98 7.50 6.63
CA THR A 414 -10.16 7.78 5.81
C THR A 414 -9.75 7.93 4.35
N SER A 415 -10.69 7.75 3.42
CA SER A 415 -10.44 7.94 1.98
C SER A 415 -10.46 9.41 1.57
N GLY A 416 -9.85 9.72 0.42
CA GLY A 416 -9.91 11.01 -0.30
C GLY A 416 -11.25 11.73 -0.22
N ASP A 417 -12.30 11.08 -0.73
CA ASP A 417 -13.69 11.49 -0.52
C ASP A 417 -14.33 10.46 0.42
N SER A 418 -14.69 10.87 1.62
CA SER A 418 -15.18 9.99 2.68
C SER A 418 -16.62 10.33 3.03
N PRO A 419 -17.60 9.47 2.66
CA PRO A 419 -18.99 9.64 3.06
C PRO A 419 -19.18 9.77 4.58
N ILE A 420 -18.27 9.19 5.36
CA ILE A 420 -18.25 9.29 6.82
C ILE A 420 -17.96 10.73 7.25
N ILE A 421 -16.97 11.39 6.65
CA ILE A 421 -16.64 12.79 6.95
C ILE A 421 -17.81 13.70 6.60
N ASN A 422 -18.42 13.49 5.44
CA ASN A 422 -19.58 14.27 5.01
C ASN A 422 -20.78 14.06 5.95
N ALA A 423 -20.99 12.83 6.47
CA ALA A 423 -22.03 12.58 7.47
C ALA A 423 -21.77 13.27 8.81
N LEU A 424 -20.51 13.33 9.27
CA LEU A 424 -20.16 14.05 10.50
C LEU A 424 -20.36 15.57 10.35
N ILE A 425 -19.98 16.13 9.20
CA ILE A 425 -20.24 17.54 8.84
C ILE A 425 -21.75 17.83 8.88
N ALA A 426 -22.55 17.02 8.17
CA ALA A 426 -24.01 17.17 8.17
C ALA A 426 -24.60 17.04 9.59
N GLY A 427 -24.04 16.17 10.43
CA GLY A 427 -24.44 16.06 11.83
C GLY A 427 -24.26 17.35 12.61
N ALA A 428 -23.11 18.01 12.44
CA ALA A 428 -22.81 19.29 13.09
C ALA A 428 -23.68 20.43 12.53
N GLU A 429 -23.85 20.51 11.21
CA GLU A 429 -24.74 21.47 10.54
C GLU A 429 -26.21 21.30 10.98
N ASN A 430 -26.64 20.07 11.25
CA ASN A 430 -27.96 19.76 11.83
C ASN A 430 -28.05 19.99 13.35
N GLY A 431 -27.10 20.71 13.95
CA GLY A 431 -27.12 21.14 15.36
C GLY A 431 -26.74 20.07 16.38
N LYS A 432 -26.19 18.93 15.96
CA LYS A 432 -25.78 17.84 16.87
C LYS A 432 -24.40 18.12 17.44
N GLN A 433 -24.16 17.65 18.67
CA GLN A 433 -22.82 17.70 19.26
C GLN A 433 -21.94 16.60 18.63
N VAL A 434 -21.12 16.96 17.64
CA VAL A 434 -20.23 16.01 16.96
C VAL A 434 -18.80 16.15 17.48
N ALA A 435 -18.21 15.05 17.94
CA ALA A 435 -16.82 15.00 18.37
C ALA A 435 -16.07 13.88 17.62
N ALA A 436 -14.89 14.20 17.08
CA ALA A 436 -14.08 13.26 16.32
C ALA A 436 -12.64 13.24 16.84
N LEU A 437 -12.17 12.06 17.28
CA LEU A 437 -10.75 11.86 17.59
C LEU A 437 -10.03 11.46 16.30
N VAL A 438 -9.11 12.31 15.82
CA VAL A 438 -8.35 12.09 14.58
C VAL A 438 -6.91 11.69 14.90
N GLU A 439 -6.51 10.49 14.46
CA GLU A 439 -5.12 10.03 14.54
C GLU A 439 -4.31 10.55 13.36
N LEU A 440 -3.53 11.61 13.59
CA LEU A 440 -2.71 12.23 12.55
C LEU A 440 -1.48 11.39 12.18
N LYS A 441 -0.97 10.50 13.07
CA LYS A 441 0.22 9.66 12.82
C LYS A 441 -0.13 8.34 12.11
N ALA A 442 -1.25 8.29 11.38
CA ALA A 442 -1.62 7.16 10.56
C ALA A 442 -0.71 7.08 9.32
N ARG A 443 0.07 6.00 9.22
CA ARG A 443 1.12 5.85 8.20
C ARG A 443 0.55 5.98 6.79
N PHE A 444 1.16 6.83 5.97
CA PHE A 444 0.84 7.10 4.56
C PHE A 444 -0.47 7.85 4.29
N ASP A 445 -1.22 8.21 5.34
CA ASP A 445 -2.49 8.93 5.24
C ASP A 445 -2.43 10.31 5.92
N GLU A 446 -1.23 10.75 6.34
CA GLU A 446 -1.06 11.93 7.20
C GLU A 446 -1.60 13.21 6.54
N GLU A 447 -1.28 13.44 5.26
CA GLU A 447 -1.69 14.64 4.52
C GLU A 447 -3.23 14.70 4.34
N ASN A 448 -3.88 13.58 4.08
CA ASN A 448 -5.34 13.50 3.99
C ASN A 448 -6.00 13.74 5.37
N ASN A 449 -5.46 13.13 6.43
CA ASN A 449 -6.01 13.29 7.78
C ASN A 449 -5.92 14.74 8.26
N ILE A 450 -4.84 15.48 7.93
CA ILE A 450 -4.71 16.91 8.23
C ILE A 450 -5.77 17.74 7.51
N GLN A 451 -5.96 17.50 6.21
CA GLN A 451 -6.96 18.23 5.44
C GLN A 451 -8.38 17.97 5.98
N TRP A 452 -8.68 16.74 6.43
CA TRP A 452 -10.02 16.40 6.91
C TRP A 452 -10.26 16.96 8.31
N ALA A 453 -9.26 16.95 9.18
CA ALA A 453 -9.34 17.58 10.48
C ALA A 453 -9.74 19.06 10.34
N ARG A 454 -9.07 19.80 9.45
CA ARG A 454 -9.43 21.20 9.14
C ARG A 454 -10.86 21.35 8.62
N LYS A 455 -11.29 20.46 7.71
CA LYS A 455 -12.66 20.50 7.15
C LYS A 455 -13.73 20.24 8.23
N LEU A 456 -13.47 19.29 9.13
CA LEU A 456 -14.35 18.97 10.27
C LEU A 456 -14.44 20.15 11.24
N GLU A 457 -13.30 20.72 11.65
CA GLU A 457 -13.25 21.89 12.55
C GLU A 457 -14.02 23.09 11.97
N GLN A 458 -13.82 23.40 10.69
CA GLN A 458 -14.52 24.50 10.01
C GLN A 458 -16.04 24.30 9.96
N SER A 459 -16.51 23.06 10.05
CA SER A 459 -17.93 22.70 10.03
C SER A 459 -18.55 22.60 11.44
N GLY A 460 -17.82 22.97 12.50
CA GLY A 460 -18.31 22.94 13.87
C GLY A 460 -18.17 21.60 14.59
N VAL A 461 -17.45 20.62 14.01
CA VAL A 461 -17.11 19.37 14.69
C VAL A 461 -16.00 19.62 15.71
N HIS A 462 -16.15 19.11 16.93
CA HIS A 462 -15.10 19.16 17.93
C HIS A 462 -14.03 18.10 17.62
N VAL A 463 -12.97 18.51 16.94
CA VAL A 463 -11.84 17.63 16.61
C VAL A 463 -10.86 17.58 17.77
N VAL A 464 -10.49 16.36 18.15
CA VAL A 464 -9.47 16.07 19.16
C VAL A 464 -8.36 15.26 18.51
N TYR A 465 -7.12 15.69 18.70
CA TYR A 465 -5.96 14.95 18.21
C TYR A 465 -5.51 13.89 19.23
N GLY A 466 -4.95 12.79 18.73
CA GLY A 466 -4.35 11.77 19.60
C GLY A 466 -3.28 12.36 20.53
N LEU A 467 -3.13 11.78 21.73
CA LEU A 467 -2.11 12.21 22.69
C LEU A 467 -0.71 11.86 22.19
N ALA A 468 0.28 12.71 22.46
CA ALA A 468 1.67 12.42 22.19
C ALA A 468 2.10 11.10 22.87
N GLY A 469 2.95 10.31 22.19
CA GLY A 469 3.34 8.97 22.63
C GLY A 469 2.26 7.88 22.59
N LEU A 470 0.97 8.20 22.42
CA LEU A 470 -0.12 7.23 22.44
C LEU A 470 -0.87 7.18 21.10
N LYS A 471 -0.96 5.98 20.52
CA LYS A 471 -1.71 5.77 19.28
C LYS A 471 -3.13 5.33 19.56
N THR A 472 -4.11 6.06 19.03
CA THR A 472 -5.52 5.65 19.12
C THR A 472 -5.86 4.73 17.95
N HIS A 473 -5.90 3.42 18.21
CA HIS A 473 -6.20 2.41 17.19
C HIS A 473 -7.59 1.78 17.33
N THR A 474 -8.43 2.26 18.26
CA THR A 474 -9.82 1.80 18.41
C THR A 474 -10.68 2.35 17.28
N LYS A 475 -11.70 1.59 16.84
CA LYS A 475 -12.66 2.03 15.82
C LYS A 475 -14.04 1.98 16.42
N ILE A 476 -14.45 3.13 16.96
CA ILE A 476 -15.67 3.24 17.76
C ILE A 476 -16.49 4.41 17.23
N VAL A 477 -17.80 4.20 17.11
CA VAL A 477 -18.80 5.26 16.99
C VAL A 477 -19.73 5.12 18.18
N MET A 478 -20.10 6.24 18.79
CA MET A 478 -21.17 6.33 19.76
C MET A 478 -22.17 7.39 19.33
N VAL A 479 -23.44 7.01 19.23
CA VAL A 479 -24.57 7.89 18.94
C VAL A 479 -25.41 8.01 20.20
N VAL A 480 -25.62 9.23 20.66
CA VAL A 480 -26.46 9.55 21.83
C VAL A 480 -27.79 10.08 21.31
N ARG A 481 -28.89 9.39 21.62
CA ARG A 481 -30.24 9.68 21.11
C ARG A 481 -31.23 9.85 22.26
N GLN A 482 -32.09 10.84 22.16
CA GLN A 482 -33.22 11.06 23.06
C GLN A 482 -34.39 10.15 22.64
N GLU A 483 -34.87 9.29 23.53
CA GLU A 483 -36.00 8.39 23.26
C GLU A 483 -36.93 8.37 24.48
N GLU A 484 -38.21 8.67 24.28
CA GLU A 484 -39.26 8.59 25.33
C GLU A 484 -38.87 9.29 26.65
N GLY A 485 -38.17 10.43 26.57
CA GLY A 485 -37.75 11.20 27.76
C GLY A 485 -36.43 10.75 28.39
N HIS A 486 -35.79 9.69 27.88
CA HIS A 486 -34.50 9.19 28.36
C HIS A 486 -33.41 9.27 27.29
N ILE A 487 -32.16 9.29 27.73
CA ILE A 487 -30.99 9.23 26.84
C ILE A 487 -30.58 7.78 26.65
N ARG A 488 -30.49 7.35 25.39
CA ARG A 488 -29.95 6.04 25.01
C ARG A 488 -28.68 6.21 24.18
N ARG A 489 -27.76 5.25 24.33
CA ARG A 489 -26.48 5.24 23.61
C ARG A 489 -26.43 4.01 22.72
N TYR A 490 -26.07 4.24 21.46
CA TYR A 490 -25.86 3.22 20.46
C TYR A 490 -24.39 3.24 20.06
N VAL A 491 -23.73 2.10 20.10
CA VAL A 491 -22.31 1.99 19.77
C VAL A 491 -22.10 1.11 18.56
N HIS A 492 -21.10 1.45 17.77
CA HIS A 492 -20.47 0.55 16.81
C HIS A 492 -19.01 0.34 17.24
N ILE A 493 -18.57 -0.90 17.38
CA ILE A 493 -17.19 -1.28 17.70
C ILE A 493 -16.65 -2.16 16.58
N GLY A 494 -15.65 -1.67 15.86
CA GLY A 494 -15.06 -2.36 14.71
C GLY A 494 -13.63 -2.83 14.93
N THR A 495 -13.24 -3.90 14.25
CA THR A 495 -11.82 -4.27 14.07
C THR A 495 -11.16 -3.45 12.96
N GLY A 496 -11.95 -3.03 11.97
CA GLY A 496 -11.52 -2.32 10.77
C GLY A 496 -11.72 -0.81 10.81
N ASN A 497 -11.00 -0.09 9.95
CA ASN A 497 -11.14 1.35 9.76
C ASN A 497 -12.48 1.72 9.12
N TYR A 498 -12.96 2.94 9.38
CA TYR A 498 -14.12 3.53 8.71
C TYR A 498 -13.80 4.02 7.28
N ASN A 499 -13.30 3.10 6.45
CA ASN A 499 -12.90 3.36 5.08
C ASN A 499 -13.67 2.42 4.11
N PRO A 500 -14.62 2.96 3.32
CA PRO A 500 -15.43 2.15 2.41
C PRO A 500 -14.64 1.40 1.34
N LYS A 501 -13.43 1.87 1.00
CA LYS A 501 -12.57 1.18 0.03
C LYS A 501 -11.99 -0.09 0.66
N THR A 502 -11.31 0.03 1.80
CA THR A 502 -10.67 -1.12 2.46
C THR A 502 -11.69 -2.15 2.94
N ALA A 503 -12.88 -1.72 3.35
CA ALA A 503 -13.96 -2.61 3.77
C ALA A 503 -14.46 -3.58 2.68
N LYS A 504 -14.06 -3.38 1.40
CA LYS A 504 -14.36 -4.31 0.30
C LYS A 504 -13.38 -5.47 0.17
N PHE A 505 -12.19 -5.36 0.75
CA PHE A 505 -11.13 -6.36 0.61
C PHE A 505 -10.45 -6.76 1.92
N TYR A 506 -10.74 -6.07 3.04
CA TYR A 506 -10.30 -6.44 4.38
C TYR A 506 -11.40 -7.25 5.07
N THR A 507 -11.00 -8.25 5.84
CA THR A 507 -11.91 -9.02 6.68
C THR A 507 -11.97 -8.39 8.06
N ASP A 508 -13.13 -7.81 8.38
CA ASP A 508 -13.35 -7.07 9.62
C ASP A 508 -14.70 -7.40 10.24
N LEU A 509 -14.77 -7.32 11.56
CA LEU A 509 -15.99 -7.47 12.33
C LEU A 509 -16.42 -6.10 12.89
N GLY A 510 -17.73 -5.87 12.91
CA GLY A 510 -18.35 -4.69 13.51
C GLY A 510 -19.52 -5.09 14.39
N LEU A 511 -19.53 -4.65 15.65
CA LEU A 511 -20.61 -4.89 16.59
C LEU A 511 -21.43 -3.63 16.79
N PHE A 512 -22.72 -3.68 16.48
CA PHE A 512 -23.70 -2.67 16.91
C PHE A 512 -24.39 -3.12 18.20
N SER A 513 -24.48 -2.23 19.18
CA SER A 513 -25.14 -2.52 20.45
C SER A 513 -25.78 -1.29 21.09
N SER A 514 -26.79 -1.52 21.93
CA SER A 514 -27.40 -0.52 22.81
C SER A 514 -27.27 -0.87 24.30
N ARG A 515 -26.37 -1.80 24.62
CA ARG A 515 -26.06 -2.23 25.99
C ARG A 515 -25.42 -1.09 26.79
N PRO A 516 -25.98 -0.68 27.94
CA PRO A 516 -25.49 0.47 28.71
C PRO A 516 -24.00 0.40 29.05
N GLU A 517 -23.48 -0.78 29.39
CA GLU A 517 -22.09 -1.04 29.77
C GLU A 517 -21.08 -0.79 28.64
N LEU A 518 -21.51 -0.85 27.37
CA LEU A 518 -20.63 -0.56 26.22
C LEU A 518 -20.62 0.92 25.85
N GLY A 519 -21.63 1.69 26.29
CA GLY A 519 -21.71 3.14 26.11
C GLY A 519 -21.51 3.92 27.41
N ALA A 520 -21.06 3.27 28.48
CA ALA A 520 -20.90 3.87 29.81
C ALA A 520 -19.74 4.87 29.86
#